data_AF-A0A7S0U2K3-F1
#
_entry.id   AF-A0A7S0U2K3-F1
#
_cell.length_a   1.000
_cell.length_b   1.000
_cell.length_c   1.000
_cell.angle_alpha   90.00
_cell.angle_beta   90.00
_cell.angle_gamma   90.00
#
_symmetry.space_group_name_H-M   'P 1'
#
loop_
_entity.id
_entity.type
_entity.pdbx_description
1 polymer ?
#
loop_
_entity_poly.entity_id
_entity_poly.type
_entity_poly.pdbx_seq_one_letter_code
_entity_poly.pdbx_strand_id
1 'polypeptide(L)'
;QGAGALDEGDGDAAKAREQLDRTGFFLGATPHQPCGVGGLAERILAGMEGLRGAGLPPFYVWMYDEPWEVMLEMWRRAEVVMGCECVLEPTVAAYHLSHQTAQKDGNRYIGTNFALPHRDYTYSDTYAADGTPQLLTVWVPVSDVTVDNGCMYVVPREFDANYDRDDAPEHMLVQKTGWLAGKSFLSFPLAGARPLAPAAAGTMMAWWGNVIHWGSQ
;
A
#
# COMPACT_ATOMS: atom_id res chain seq x y z
N GLN A 1 36.95 16.32 -2.62
CA GLN A 1 36.22 15.04 -2.68
C GLN A 1 35.66 14.79 -1.29
N GLY A 2 34.45 15.27 -1.03
CA GLY A 2 33.74 15.02 0.22
C GLY A 2 32.72 13.94 -0.06
N ALA A 3 32.88 12.78 0.56
CA ALA A 3 31.81 11.80 0.63
C ALA A 3 30.69 12.45 1.46
N GLY A 4 29.61 12.87 0.78
CA GLY A 4 28.38 13.27 1.46
C GLY A 4 27.90 12.06 2.24
N ALA A 5 27.70 12.21 3.55
CA ALA A 5 26.92 11.25 4.31
C ALA A 5 25.56 11.14 3.60
N LEU A 6 25.17 9.93 3.25
CA LEU A 6 23.81 9.67 2.78
C LEU A 6 22.87 10.17 3.87
N ASP A 7 21.88 10.99 3.51
CA ASP A 7 20.83 11.38 4.43
C ASP A 7 20.19 10.11 5.01
N GLU A 8 19.79 10.11 6.28
CA GLU A 8 19.20 8.91 6.91
C GLU A 8 17.98 8.42 6.12
N GLY A 9 17.26 9.32 5.46
CA GLY A 9 16.17 9.01 4.53
C GLY A 9 16.58 8.24 3.27
N ASP A 10 17.79 8.46 2.75
CA ASP A 10 18.31 7.78 1.55
C ASP A 10 18.79 6.36 1.88
N GLY A 11 19.33 6.16 3.09
CA GLY A 11 19.71 4.83 3.60
C GLY A 11 18.52 3.90 3.79
N ASP A 12 17.35 4.43 4.17
CA ASP A 12 16.11 3.67 4.31
C ASP A 12 15.48 3.32 2.95
N ALA A 13 15.59 4.21 1.96
CA ALA A 13 15.10 3.95 0.62
C ALA A 13 15.92 2.86 -0.12
N ALA A 14 17.25 2.82 0.07
CA ALA A 14 18.07 1.75 -0.49
C ALA A 14 17.73 0.37 0.10
N LYS A 15 17.50 0.29 1.42
CA LYS A 15 17.00 -0.93 2.07
C LYS A 15 15.61 -1.31 1.58
N ALA A 16 14.76 -0.31 1.33
CA ALA A 16 13.44 -0.53 0.77
C ALA A 16 13.51 -1.20 -0.60
N ARG A 17 14.39 -0.71 -1.49
CA ARG A 17 14.62 -1.33 -2.80
C ARG A 17 15.10 -2.77 -2.69
N GLU A 18 16.07 -3.06 -1.82
CA GLU A 18 16.56 -4.43 -1.61
C GLU A 18 15.43 -5.38 -1.16
N GLN A 19 14.60 -4.94 -0.21
CA GLN A 19 13.48 -5.75 0.27
C GLN A 19 12.40 -5.94 -0.81
N LEU A 20 12.07 -4.88 -1.56
CA LEU A 20 11.13 -4.91 -2.67
C LEU A 20 11.60 -5.89 -3.75
N ASP A 21 12.87 -5.85 -4.15
CA ASP A 21 13.41 -6.76 -5.17
C ASP A 21 13.36 -8.22 -4.71
N ARG A 22 13.57 -8.47 -3.41
CA ARG A 22 13.53 -9.83 -2.84
C ARG A 22 12.12 -10.37 -2.66
N THR A 23 11.20 -9.55 -2.16
CA THR A 23 9.91 -10.02 -1.62
C THR A 23 8.68 -9.45 -2.32
N GLY A 24 8.85 -8.41 -3.13
CA GLY A 24 7.78 -7.66 -3.76
C GLY A 24 7.23 -6.50 -2.91
N PHE A 25 7.54 -6.44 -1.61
CA PHE A 25 7.01 -5.40 -0.73
C PHE A 25 8.06 -4.86 0.25
N PHE A 26 7.76 -3.70 0.82
CA PHE A 26 8.53 -3.06 1.87
C PHE A 26 7.62 -2.65 3.03
N LEU A 27 8.10 -2.95 4.24
CA LEU A 27 7.58 -2.44 5.50
C LEU A 27 8.73 -1.69 6.16
N GLY A 28 8.51 -0.43 6.54
CA GLY A 28 9.51 0.51 7.07
C GLY A 28 10.63 -0.09 7.94
N ALA A 29 11.85 0.46 7.81
CA ALA A 29 13.11 -0.11 8.32
C ALA A 29 13.20 -0.32 9.85
N THR A 30 12.22 0.15 10.61
CA THR A 30 11.95 -0.28 11.98
C THR A 30 10.47 -0.01 12.25
N PRO A 31 9.72 -0.88 12.96
CA PRO A 31 8.27 -0.75 13.12
C PRO A 31 7.75 0.58 13.71
N HIS A 32 8.62 1.50 14.16
CA HIS A 32 8.26 2.67 14.97
C HIS A 32 8.96 3.97 14.54
N GLN A 33 9.57 4.04 13.35
CA GLN A 33 10.24 5.28 12.90
C GLN A 33 9.42 5.94 11.77
N PRO A 34 8.62 6.97 12.07
CA PRO A 34 7.90 7.74 11.05
C PRO A 34 8.90 8.36 10.06
N CYS A 35 8.54 8.44 8.79
CA CYS A 35 9.39 9.03 7.75
C CYS A 35 9.40 10.58 7.77
N GLY A 36 9.31 11.17 8.97
CA GLY A 36 9.22 12.63 9.15
C GLY A 36 7.82 13.22 8.94
N VAL A 37 6.82 12.40 8.61
CA VAL A 37 5.44 12.85 8.32
C VAL A 37 4.43 12.56 9.43
N GLY A 38 4.87 12.11 10.62
CA GLY A 38 3.97 11.74 11.72
C GLY A 38 3.02 12.89 12.13
N GLY A 39 3.53 14.10 12.26
CA GLY A 39 2.69 15.28 12.57
C GLY A 39 1.72 15.66 11.44
N LEU A 40 2.01 15.31 10.18
CA LEU A 40 1.09 15.45 9.06
C LEU A 40 -0.01 14.38 9.13
N ALA A 41 0.38 13.12 9.40
CA ALA A 41 -0.55 12.01 9.58
C ALA A 41 -1.61 12.32 10.65
N GLU A 42 -1.21 12.86 11.80
CA GLU A 42 -2.14 13.29 12.87
C GLU A 42 -3.14 14.35 12.39
N ARG A 43 -2.68 15.38 11.64
CA ARG A 43 -3.56 16.43 11.10
C ARG A 43 -4.51 15.88 10.03
N ILE A 44 -4.03 15.00 9.17
CA ILE A 44 -4.83 14.33 8.14
C ILE A 44 -5.92 13.49 8.81
N LEU A 45 -5.59 12.72 9.85
CA LEU A 45 -6.56 11.92 10.60
C LEU A 45 -7.64 12.81 11.22
N ALA A 46 -7.25 13.89 11.91
CA ALA A 46 -8.20 14.85 12.46
C ALA A 46 -9.12 15.48 11.38
N GLY A 47 -8.57 15.78 10.21
CA GLY A 47 -9.33 16.25 9.04
C GLY A 47 -10.34 15.22 8.54
N MET A 48 -9.93 13.95 8.42
CA MET A 48 -10.81 12.84 8.03
C MET A 48 -11.93 12.60 9.04
N GLU A 49 -11.64 12.73 10.34
CA GLU A 49 -12.63 12.66 11.42
C GLU A 49 -13.62 13.83 11.36
N GLY A 50 -13.14 15.05 11.13
CA GLY A 50 -13.97 16.23 10.95
C GLY A 50 -14.92 16.12 9.76
N LEU A 51 -14.42 15.67 8.61
CA LEU A 51 -15.23 15.40 7.41
C LEU A 51 -16.32 14.37 7.69
N ARG A 52 -15.97 13.24 8.33
CA ARG A 52 -16.93 12.21 8.73
C ARG A 52 -17.98 12.75 9.70
N GLY A 53 -17.56 13.52 10.71
CA GLY A 53 -18.45 14.16 11.67
C GLY A 53 -19.46 15.12 11.02
N ALA A 54 -19.08 15.72 9.88
CA ALA A 54 -19.95 16.54 9.05
C ALA A 54 -20.77 15.75 8.01
N GLY A 55 -20.66 14.42 7.96
CA GLY A 55 -21.35 13.57 6.98
C GLY A 55 -20.72 13.59 5.58
N LEU A 56 -19.47 14.06 5.45
CA LEU A 56 -18.73 14.10 4.21
C LEU A 56 -17.78 12.89 4.06
N PRO A 57 -17.59 12.38 2.83
CA PRO A 57 -16.57 11.37 2.52
C PRO A 57 -15.16 11.78 2.99
N PRO A 58 -14.41 10.90 3.69
CA PRO A 58 -13.02 11.16 4.10
C PRO A 58 -12.07 11.48 2.93
N PHE A 59 -12.42 11.05 1.72
CA PHE A 59 -11.67 11.36 0.50
C PHE A 59 -11.49 12.86 0.26
N TYR A 60 -12.41 13.70 0.74
CA TYR A 60 -12.29 15.16 0.63
C TYR A 60 -11.10 15.75 1.41
N VAL A 61 -10.34 14.94 2.16
CA VAL A 61 -9.09 15.39 2.79
C VAL A 61 -8.08 15.88 1.75
N TRP A 62 -8.13 15.36 0.51
CA TRP A 62 -7.28 15.83 -0.60
C TRP A 62 -7.55 17.29 -1.04
N MET A 63 -8.56 17.96 -0.47
CA MET A 63 -8.79 19.40 -0.66
C MET A 63 -7.91 20.28 0.25
N TYR A 64 -7.13 19.68 1.15
CA TYR A 64 -6.22 20.35 2.08
C TYR A 64 -4.76 20.09 1.70
N ASP A 65 -3.84 20.88 2.23
CA ASP A 65 -2.42 20.83 1.87
C ASP A 65 -1.70 19.61 2.48
N GLU A 66 -2.11 19.14 3.66
CA GLU A 66 -1.38 18.10 4.39
C GLU A 66 -1.20 16.78 3.63
N PRO A 67 -2.21 16.21 2.95
CA PRO A 67 -2.01 15.01 2.12
C PRO A 67 -1.03 15.23 0.97
N TRP A 68 -0.99 16.43 0.39
CA TRP A 68 -0.06 16.77 -0.68
C TRP A 68 1.37 16.90 -0.15
N GLU A 69 1.57 17.44 1.05
CA GLU A 69 2.89 17.45 1.71
C GLU A 69 3.41 16.03 1.97
N VAL A 70 2.54 15.11 2.42
CA VAL A 70 2.90 13.68 2.55
C VAL A 70 3.25 13.08 1.19
N MET A 71 2.44 13.36 0.16
CA MET A 71 2.67 12.87 -1.20
C MET A 71 4.03 13.32 -1.75
N LEU A 72 4.41 14.59 -1.56
CA LEU A 72 5.70 15.12 -2.01
C LEU A 72 6.89 14.46 -1.30
N GLU A 73 6.81 14.22 0.01
CA GLU A 73 7.87 13.52 0.72
C GLU A 73 7.95 12.04 0.30
N MET A 74 6.81 11.39 0.06
CA MET A 74 6.79 10.00 -0.42
C MET A 74 7.30 9.91 -1.85
N TRP A 75 7.03 10.90 -2.69
CA TRP A 75 7.55 10.97 -4.05
C TRP A 75 9.06 10.99 -4.07
N ARG A 76 9.68 11.87 -3.26
CA ARG A 76 11.14 11.96 -3.15
C ARG A 76 11.75 10.60 -2.77
N ARG A 77 11.12 9.88 -1.84
CA ARG A 77 11.56 8.54 -1.43
C ARG A 77 11.32 7.49 -2.50
N ALA A 78 10.19 7.56 -3.20
CA ALA A 78 9.86 6.68 -4.32
C ALA A 78 10.89 6.81 -5.43
N GLU A 79 11.34 8.02 -5.78
CA GLU A 79 12.39 8.22 -6.79
C GLU A 79 13.72 7.57 -6.40
N VAL A 80 14.08 7.62 -5.12
CA VAL A 80 15.28 6.90 -4.62
C VAL A 80 15.08 5.38 -4.72
N VAL A 81 13.91 4.86 -4.36
CA VAL A 81 13.57 3.43 -4.48
C VAL A 81 13.60 2.98 -5.94
N MET A 82 13.00 3.75 -6.83
CA MET A 82 12.93 3.46 -8.27
C MET A 82 14.28 3.62 -8.96
N GLY A 83 15.12 4.54 -8.47
CA GLY A 83 16.41 4.89 -9.06
C GLY A 83 16.28 5.81 -10.27
N CYS A 84 15.14 6.47 -10.44
CA CYS A 84 14.84 7.38 -11.55
C CYS A 84 13.78 8.42 -11.15
N GLU A 85 13.66 9.46 -11.97
CA GLU A 85 12.53 10.41 -11.88
C GLU A 85 11.22 9.67 -12.09
N CYS A 86 10.25 9.94 -11.23
CA CYS A 86 8.94 9.31 -11.26
C CYS A 86 7.89 10.27 -11.81
N VAL A 87 6.77 9.71 -12.27
CA VAL A 87 5.55 10.47 -12.56
C VAL A 87 4.43 9.90 -11.71
N LEU A 88 3.46 10.76 -11.35
CA LEU A 88 2.29 10.31 -10.61
C LEU A 88 1.40 9.49 -11.52
N GLU A 89 1.19 8.24 -11.17
CA GLU A 89 0.03 7.50 -11.64
C GLU A 89 -1.21 8.14 -10.97
N PRO A 90 -2.25 8.56 -11.71
CA PRO A 90 -3.34 9.40 -11.19
C PRO A 90 -4.32 8.68 -10.25
N THR A 91 -3.89 7.63 -9.55
CA THR A 91 -4.66 6.91 -8.53
C THR A 91 -4.16 7.29 -7.15
N VAL A 92 -4.88 8.23 -6.51
CA VAL A 92 -4.72 8.54 -5.09
C VAL A 92 -6.01 8.19 -4.36
N ALA A 93 -5.87 7.67 -3.15
CA ALA A 93 -6.99 7.27 -2.33
C ALA A 93 -6.77 7.63 -0.86
N ALA A 94 -7.87 7.81 -0.15
CA ALA A 94 -7.88 8.14 1.27
C ALA A 94 -8.96 7.29 1.95
N TYR A 95 -8.53 6.43 2.87
CA TYR A 95 -9.39 5.50 3.58
C TYR A 95 -9.40 5.85 5.06
N HIS A 96 -10.59 5.92 5.63
CA HIS A 96 -10.79 5.99 7.07
C HIS A 96 -11.73 4.86 7.43
N LEU A 97 -11.24 3.82 8.11
CA LEU A 97 -12.04 2.63 8.38
C LEU A 97 -12.92 2.84 9.63
N SER A 98 -14.02 2.12 9.69
CA SER A 98 -14.89 2.05 10.86
C SER A 98 -15.72 0.77 10.78
N HIS A 99 -15.52 -0.13 11.74
CA HIS A 99 -16.28 -1.37 11.84
C HIS A 99 -17.80 -1.11 11.89
N GLN A 100 -18.23 -0.01 12.52
CA GLN A 100 -19.65 0.35 12.62
C GLN A 100 -20.26 0.70 11.26
N THR A 101 -19.48 1.27 10.35
CA THR A 101 -19.93 1.71 9.03
C THR A 101 -19.85 0.57 8.00
N ALA A 102 -18.83 -0.29 8.10
CA ALA A 102 -18.69 -1.49 7.27
C ALA A 102 -19.92 -2.42 7.36
N GLN A 103 -20.51 -2.53 8.56
CA GLN A 103 -21.71 -3.35 8.80
C GLN A 103 -23.01 -2.71 8.31
N LYS A 104 -23.09 -1.37 8.21
CA LYS A 104 -24.32 -0.64 7.87
C LYS A 104 -24.47 -0.34 6.38
N ASP A 105 -23.38 0.06 5.71
CA ASP A 105 -23.46 0.61 4.36
C ASP A 105 -23.08 -0.38 3.25
N GLY A 106 -22.69 -1.61 3.63
CA GLY A 106 -22.30 -2.68 2.71
C GLY A 106 -21.11 -2.29 1.83
N ASN A 107 -19.89 -2.41 2.36
CA ASN A 107 -18.61 -2.31 1.62
C ASN A 107 -18.62 -1.39 0.38
N ARG A 108 -19.05 -0.13 0.54
CA ARG A 108 -18.97 0.85 -0.56
C ARG A 108 -17.50 1.20 -0.78
N TYR A 109 -16.98 0.89 -1.98
CA TYR A 109 -15.59 1.12 -2.38
C TYR A 109 -15.02 2.50 -1.94
N ILE A 110 -15.81 3.56 -2.01
CA ILE A 110 -15.41 4.90 -1.57
C ILE A 110 -15.45 4.98 -0.04
N GLY A 111 -14.27 5.03 0.57
CA GLY A 111 -14.10 5.23 2.02
C GLY A 111 -14.13 3.95 2.86
N THR A 112 -14.15 2.76 2.24
CA THR A 112 -13.97 1.45 2.91
C THR A 112 -12.76 0.71 2.35
N ASN A 113 -12.29 -0.34 3.03
CA ASN A 113 -11.08 -1.06 2.65
C ASN A 113 -11.21 -1.90 1.36
N PHE A 114 -10.08 -2.26 0.75
CA PHE A 114 -9.99 -3.27 -0.30
C PHE A 114 -10.16 -4.68 0.28
N ALA A 115 -11.40 -5.10 0.51
CA ALA A 115 -11.66 -6.29 1.32
C ALA A 115 -11.25 -7.63 0.66
N LEU A 116 -11.00 -7.66 -0.65
CA LEU A 116 -10.68 -8.88 -1.40
C LEU A 116 -9.25 -8.83 -1.95
N PRO A 117 -8.48 -9.94 -1.88
CA PRO A 117 -7.20 -10.08 -2.56
C PRO A 117 -7.29 -9.72 -4.04
N HIS A 118 -6.39 -8.84 -4.49
CA HIS A 118 -6.26 -8.42 -5.89
C HIS A 118 -4.82 -7.96 -6.19
N ARG A 119 -4.55 -7.74 -7.47
CA ARG A 119 -3.41 -6.94 -7.95
C ARG A 119 -3.99 -5.68 -8.59
N ASP A 120 -3.27 -4.58 -8.53
CA ASP A 120 -3.65 -3.37 -9.27
C ASP A 120 -3.24 -3.49 -10.74
N TYR A 121 -2.10 -4.13 -10.99
CA TYR A 121 -1.47 -4.20 -12.32
C TYR A 121 -0.98 -5.60 -12.67
N THR A 122 -0.76 -5.84 -13.97
CA THR A 122 -0.10 -7.05 -14.47
C THR A 122 1.41 -7.01 -14.23
N TYR A 123 2.12 -8.11 -14.47
CA TYR A 123 3.59 -8.10 -14.43
C TYR A 123 4.17 -7.19 -15.51
N SER A 124 3.65 -7.24 -16.75
CA SER A 124 4.14 -6.40 -17.87
C SER A 124 3.79 -4.91 -17.73
N ASP A 125 2.77 -4.56 -16.95
CA ASP A 125 2.54 -3.16 -16.56
C ASP A 125 3.53 -2.69 -15.48
N THR A 126 3.96 -3.61 -14.61
CA THR A 126 4.81 -3.30 -13.45
C THR A 126 6.30 -3.32 -13.78
N TYR A 127 6.71 -4.16 -14.73
CA TYR A 127 8.10 -4.39 -15.12
C TYR A 127 8.29 -4.15 -16.61
N ALA A 128 9.37 -3.43 -16.93
CA ALA A 128 9.89 -3.34 -18.28
C ALA A 128 10.33 -4.73 -18.79
N ALA A 129 10.48 -4.85 -20.11
CA ALA A 129 10.93 -6.07 -20.76
C ALA A 129 12.32 -6.56 -20.29
N ASP A 130 13.17 -5.66 -19.77
CA ASP A 130 14.48 -5.99 -19.22
C ASP A 130 14.46 -6.37 -17.73
N GLY A 131 13.26 -6.40 -17.12
CA GLY A 131 13.05 -6.71 -15.71
C GLY A 131 13.18 -5.51 -14.77
N THR A 132 13.34 -4.29 -15.29
CA THR A 132 13.37 -3.07 -14.47
C THR A 132 11.96 -2.75 -13.97
N PRO A 133 11.74 -2.56 -12.65
CA PRO A 133 10.43 -2.15 -12.13
C PRO A 133 10.11 -0.70 -12.57
N GLN A 134 8.86 -0.46 -12.94
CA GLN A 134 8.35 0.83 -13.42
C GLN A 134 7.15 1.34 -12.63
N LEU A 135 6.55 0.51 -11.76
CA LEU A 135 5.35 0.87 -11.00
C LEU A 135 5.47 0.46 -9.53
N LEU A 136 5.41 1.47 -8.65
CA LEU A 136 5.48 1.34 -7.20
C LEU A 136 4.21 1.91 -6.57
N THR A 137 3.51 1.10 -5.78
CA THR A 137 2.44 1.58 -4.91
C THR A 137 3.04 1.95 -3.55
N VAL A 138 2.68 3.13 -3.03
CA VAL A 138 3.06 3.59 -1.69
C VAL A 138 1.82 3.74 -0.83
N TRP A 139 1.88 3.18 0.39
CA TRP A 139 0.82 3.29 1.39
C TRP A 139 1.36 3.90 2.68
N VAL A 140 0.70 4.94 3.16
CA VAL A 140 1.08 5.66 4.39
C VAL A 140 -0.12 5.68 5.32
N PRO A 141 -0.02 5.12 6.54
CA PRO A 141 -1.10 5.11 7.47
C PRO A 141 -1.17 6.44 8.20
N VAL A 142 -2.37 6.95 8.42
CA VAL A 142 -2.59 8.20 9.17
C VAL A 142 -2.87 7.98 10.66
N SER A 143 -3.03 6.71 11.05
CA SER A 143 -3.12 6.23 12.43
C SER A 143 -2.18 5.04 12.63
N ASP A 144 -1.89 4.65 13.86
CA ASP A 144 -1.12 3.43 14.11
C ASP A 144 -1.86 2.21 13.55
N VAL A 145 -1.10 1.31 12.93
CA VAL A 145 -1.59 0.12 12.24
C VAL A 145 -1.30 -1.11 13.09
N THR A 146 -2.33 -1.90 13.30
CA THR A 146 -2.29 -3.19 13.99
C THR A 146 -2.98 -4.23 13.10
N VAL A 147 -2.81 -5.51 13.43
CA VAL A 147 -3.53 -6.58 12.71
C VAL A 147 -5.05 -6.53 12.88
N ASP A 148 -5.54 -5.73 13.84
CA ASP A 148 -6.95 -5.67 14.24
C ASP A 148 -7.67 -4.39 13.78
N ASN A 149 -7.00 -3.46 13.10
CA ASN A 149 -7.60 -2.16 12.71
C ASN A 149 -7.51 -1.85 11.21
N GLY A 150 -7.62 -2.90 10.39
CA GLY A 150 -7.70 -2.75 8.94
C GLY A 150 -6.36 -2.62 8.22
N CYS A 151 -5.31 -3.28 8.72
CA CYS A 151 -4.02 -3.28 8.05
C CYS A 151 -4.08 -3.90 6.64
N MET A 152 -3.10 -3.55 5.83
CA MET A 152 -2.87 -4.23 4.55
C MET A 152 -2.19 -5.58 4.77
N TYR A 153 -2.58 -6.57 3.99
CA TYR A 153 -1.91 -7.84 3.83
C TYR A 153 -1.34 -7.91 2.41
N VAL A 154 -0.18 -8.55 2.29
CA VAL A 154 0.49 -8.79 1.02
C VAL A 154 0.84 -10.27 0.89
N VAL A 155 0.93 -10.78 -0.33
CA VAL A 155 1.54 -12.08 -0.63
C VAL A 155 2.94 -11.83 -1.16
N PRO A 156 4.00 -12.20 -0.41
CA PRO A 156 5.36 -12.09 -0.91
C PRO A 156 5.56 -12.90 -2.19
N ARG A 157 6.43 -12.41 -3.08
CA ARG A 157 6.72 -13.00 -4.39
C ARG A 157 6.97 -14.51 -4.32
N GLU A 158 7.70 -14.98 -3.32
CA GLU A 158 8.05 -16.39 -3.18
C GLU A 158 6.85 -17.31 -2.89
N PHE A 159 5.72 -16.75 -2.45
CA PHE A 159 4.47 -17.48 -2.21
C PHE A 159 3.47 -17.35 -3.36
N ASP A 160 3.85 -16.69 -4.45
CA ASP A 160 2.97 -16.43 -5.58
C ASP A 160 3.49 -17.12 -6.85
N ALA A 161 2.90 -18.28 -7.15
CA ALA A 161 3.29 -19.09 -8.31
C ALA A 161 2.98 -18.42 -9.66
N ASN A 162 2.15 -17.37 -9.68
CA ASN A 162 1.77 -16.66 -10.89
C ASN A 162 2.29 -15.22 -10.90
N TYR A 163 3.30 -14.88 -10.09
CA TYR A 163 3.80 -13.51 -9.94
C TYR A 163 4.16 -12.82 -11.26
N ASP A 164 4.76 -13.56 -12.18
CA ASP A 164 5.28 -13.09 -13.48
C ASP A 164 4.58 -13.76 -14.69
N ARG A 165 3.36 -14.26 -14.50
CA ARG A 165 2.64 -15.10 -15.45
C ARG A 165 1.42 -14.41 -16.07
N ASP A 166 1.64 -13.33 -16.82
CA ASP A 166 0.54 -12.61 -17.51
C ASP A 166 -0.30 -13.48 -18.44
N ASP A 167 0.26 -14.62 -18.89
CA ASP A 167 -0.43 -15.62 -19.71
C ASP A 167 -1.39 -16.51 -18.91
N ALA A 168 -1.30 -16.52 -17.58
CA ALA A 168 -2.16 -17.30 -16.69
C ALA A 168 -3.34 -16.44 -16.19
N PRO A 169 -4.59 -16.89 -16.35
CA PRO A 169 -5.75 -16.18 -15.78
C PRO A 169 -5.64 -15.95 -14.27
N GLU A 170 -4.99 -16.87 -13.54
CA GLU A 170 -4.73 -16.81 -12.10
C GLU A 170 -3.81 -15.67 -11.68
N HIS A 171 -3.09 -15.05 -12.63
CA HIS A 171 -2.31 -13.85 -12.37
C HIS A 171 -3.22 -12.71 -11.91
N MET A 172 -4.19 -12.30 -12.72
CA MET A 172 -5.13 -11.23 -12.34
C MET A 172 -6.34 -11.73 -11.54
N LEU A 173 -6.78 -12.98 -11.74
CA LEU A 173 -7.91 -13.56 -11.03
C LEU A 173 -7.45 -14.33 -9.78
N VAL A 174 -6.90 -13.59 -8.82
CA VAL A 174 -6.28 -14.17 -7.60
C VAL A 174 -7.28 -14.76 -6.62
N GLN A 175 -8.54 -14.34 -6.71
CA GLN A 175 -9.68 -14.89 -6.00
C GLN A 175 -10.80 -15.19 -7.00
N LYS A 176 -11.42 -16.37 -6.88
CA LYS A 176 -12.61 -16.75 -7.65
C LYS A 176 -13.72 -17.19 -6.71
N THR A 177 -14.96 -16.77 -6.99
CA THR A 177 -16.13 -17.32 -6.32
C THR A 177 -16.28 -18.78 -6.71
N GLY A 178 -16.42 -19.64 -5.72
CA GLY A 178 -16.51 -21.07 -5.89
C GLY A 178 -17.85 -21.57 -6.40
N TRP A 179 -17.86 -22.80 -6.92
CA TRP A 179 -19.11 -23.52 -7.22
C TRP A 179 -19.90 -23.87 -5.94
N LEU A 180 -19.24 -23.86 -4.78
CA LEU A 180 -19.89 -23.93 -3.48
C LEU A 180 -20.34 -22.53 -3.06
N ALA A 181 -21.63 -22.36 -2.83
CA ALA A 181 -22.22 -21.11 -2.39
C ALA A 181 -21.48 -20.56 -1.14
N GLY A 182 -21.06 -19.31 -1.22
CA GLY A 182 -20.35 -18.63 -0.13
C GLY A 182 -18.89 -19.05 0.08
N LYS A 183 -18.28 -19.81 -0.84
CA LYS A 183 -16.85 -20.12 -0.81
C LYS A 183 -16.10 -19.32 -1.86
N SER A 184 -14.89 -18.89 -1.51
CA SER A 184 -13.92 -18.34 -2.46
C SER A 184 -12.68 -19.22 -2.49
N PHE A 185 -12.07 -19.31 -3.66
CA PHE A 185 -10.82 -20.03 -3.90
C PHE A 185 -9.74 -19.01 -4.23
N LEU A 186 -8.59 -19.15 -3.57
CA LEU A 186 -7.42 -18.31 -3.77
C LEU A 186 -6.43 -19.02 -4.70
N SER A 187 -5.77 -18.28 -5.58
CA SER A 187 -4.68 -18.81 -6.43
C SER A 187 -3.33 -18.85 -5.72
N PHE A 188 -3.29 -18.52 -4.43
CA PHE A 188 -2.09 -18.44 -3.60
C PHE A 188 -2.32 -19.09 -2.22
N PRO A 189 -1.25 -19.54 -1.53
CA PRO A 189 -1.34 -20.10 -0.19
C PRO A 189 -1.51 -18.98 0.86
N LEU A 190 -2.69 -18.92 1.50
CA LEU A 190 -3.00 -17.90 2.51
C LEU A 190 -1.97 -17.84 3.67
N ALA A 191 -1.37 -18.98 4.04
CA ALA A 191 -0.32 -19.04 5.08
C ALA A 191 0.97 -18.29 4.70
N GLY A 192 1.18 -18.01 3.41
CA GLY A 192 2.27 -17.19 2.90
C GLY A 192 2.06 -15.68 3.07
N ALA A 193 0.83 -15.24 3.34
CA ALA A 193 0.50 -13.83 3.47
C ALA A 193 1.22 -13.17 4.66
N ARG A 194 1.51 -11.88 4.55
CA ARG A 194 2.16 -11.07 5.58
C ARG A 194 1.34 -9.81 5.85
N PRO A 195 1.04 -9.48 7.11
CA PRO A 195 0.47 -8.18 7.43
C PRO A 195 1.55 -7.10 7.31
N LEU A 196 1.17 -5.93 6.81
CA LEU A 196 1.94 -4.69 6.90
C LEU A 196 1.65 -4.01 8.24
N ALA A 197 1.89 -4.75 9.32
CA ALA A 197 1.65 -4.36 10.70
C ALA A 197 2.58 -5.14 11.65
N PRO A 198 2.90 -4.62 12.85
CA PRO A 198 2.54 -3.28 13.34
C PRO A 198 3.35 -2.16 12.65
N ALA A 199 2.75 -0.99 12.51
CA ALA A 199 3.41 0.20 11.97
C ALA A 199 2.86 1.48 12.60
N ALA A 200 3.72 2.45 12.89
CA ALA A 200 3.30 3.76 13.39
C ALA A 200 2.64 4.61 12.29
N ALA A 201 1.79 5.56 12.68
CA ALA A 201 1.30 6.60 11.78
C ALA A 201 2.46 7.30 11.06
N GLY A 202 2.31 7.54 9.75
CA GLY A 202 3.35 8.13 8.91
C GLY A 202 4.50 7.17 8.56
N THR A 203 4.34 5.86 8.72
CA THR A 203 5.32 4.88 8.22
C THR A 203 5.13 4.67 6.71
N MET A 204 6.20 4.76 5.92
CA MET A 204 6.15 4.39 4.51
C MET A 204 6.09 2.86 4.36
N MET A 205 5.08 2.36 3.67
CA MET A 205 5.00 1.01 3.15
C MET A 205 4.87 1.06 1.64
N ALA A 206 5.35 0.02 0.96
CA ALA A 206 5.29 0.00 -0.49
C ALA A 206 5.24 -1.43 -1.03
N TRP A 207 4.77 -1.59 -2.27
CA TRP A 207 4.83 -2.85 -3.02
C TRP A 207 4.88 -2.57 -4.52
N TRP A 208 5.44 -3.52 -5.28
CA TRP A 208 5.36 -3.47 -6.74
C TRP A 208 3.91 -3.63 -7.21
N GLY A 209 3.54 -2.96 -8.30
CA GLY A 209 2.15 -2.87 -8.78
C GLY A 209 1.43 -4.21 -8.97
N ASN A 210 2.17 -5.26 -9.29
CA ASN A 210 1.67 -6.61 -9.47
C ASN A 210 1.59 -7.43 -8.17
N VAL A 211 1.87 -6.90 -6.98
CA VAL A 211 1.84 -7.70 -5.74
C VAL A 211 0.40 -7.92 -5.29
N ILE A 212 0.07 -9.17 -4.93
CA ILE A 212 -1.25 -9.49 -4.39
C ILE A 212 -1.39 -8.83 -3.02
N HIS A 213 -2.44 -8.05 -2.84
CA HIS A 213 -2.72 -7.36 -1.59
C HIS A 213 -4.22 -7.19 -1.33
N TRP A 214 -4.56 -6.93 -0.06
CA TRP A 214 -5.90 -6.57 0.39
C TRP A 214 -5.81 -5.94 1.77
N GLY A 215 -6.85 -5.26 2.22
CA GLY A 215 -6.93 -4.76 3.57
C GLY A 215 -7.93 -5.53 4.43
N SER A 216 -7.61 -5.70 5.72
CA SER A 216 -8.54 -6.31 6.68
C SER A 216 -9.68 -5.36 7.06
N GLN A 217 -10.72 -5.88 7.71
CA GLN A 217 -11.81 -5.05 8.22
C GLN A 217 -11.53 -4.53 9.61
#